data_AF-A0A194Q9J5-F1
#
_entry.id   AF-A0A194Q9J5-F1
#
_cell.length_a   1.000
_cell.length_b   1.000
_cell.length_c   1.000
_cell.angle_alpha   90.00
_cell.angle_beta   90.00
_cell.angle_gamma   90.00
#
_symmetry.space_group_name_H-M   'P 1'
#
loop_
_entity.id
_entity.type
_entity.pdbx_description
1 polymer ?
#
loop_
_entity_poly.entity_id
_entity_poly.type
_entity_poly.pdbx_seq_one_letter_code
_entity_poly.pdbx_strand_id
1 'polypeptide(L)'
;MMQNMLPIVPMKTKNYWSRYETSFECEKCKRKYRHKSTYRRHVTYECGKEPMFRCPFLECTYKAYQKTHTDAHIKTKHKVTALEYKR
;
A
#
# COMPACT_ATOMS: atom_id res chain seq x y z
N MET A 1 10.68 -53.03 11.88
CA MET A 1 9.36 -52.44 11.60
C MET A 1 9.35 -51.04 12.20
N MET A 2 9.81 -50.04 11.45
CA MET A 2 9.90 -48.67 11.96
C MET A 2 8.59 -47.96 11.66
N GLN A 3 7.87 -47.64 12.74
CA GLN A 3 6.57 -47.01 12.70
C GLN A 3 6.78 -45.53 12.37
N ASN A 4 6.40 -45.17 11.14
CA ASN A 4 6.43 -43.79 10.63
C ASN A 4 5.48 -42.91 11.45
N MET A 5 6.03 -42.19 12.42
CA MET A 5 5.35 -41.06 13.04
C MET A 5 5.36 -39.90 12.03
N LEU A 6 4.22 -39.61 11.41
CA LEU A 6 4.04 -38.41 10.60
C LEU A 6 4.30 -37.18 11.48
N PRO A 7 5.09 -36.19 11.02
CA PRO A 7 5.36 -34.99 11.81
C PRO A 7 4.07 -34.21 12.04
N ILE A 8 3.84 -33.82 13.29
CA ILE A 8 2.73 -32.95 13.69
C ILE A 8 2.95 -31.59 13.01
N VAL A 9 2.22 -31.36 11.93
CA VAL A 9 2.23 -30.08 11.20
C VAL A 9 1.34 -29.09 11.96
N PRO A 10 1.82 -27.89 12.33
CA PRO A 10 0.98 -26.88 12.96
C PRO A 10 -0.16 -26.44 12.03
N MET A 11 -1.35 -26.28 12.62
CA MET A 11 -2.61 -26.05 11.92
C MET A 11 -2.67 -24.68 11.22
N LYS A 12 -2.69 -24.74 9.88
CA LYS A 12 -3.48 -23.92 8.93
C LYS A 12 -3.47 -22.39 9.09
N THR A 13 -2.58 -21.74 8.34
CA THR A 13 -2.95 -20.54 7.55
C THR A 13 -2.78 -20.88 6.07
N LYS A 14 -3.82 -21.46 5.46
CA LYS A 14 -3.82 -21.82 4.04
C LYS A 14 -3.81 -20.54 3.18
N ASN A 15 -2.65 -20.17 2.65
CA ASN A 15 -2.53 -19.50 1.35
C ASN A 15 -1.57 -20.30 0.46
N TYR A 16 -1.91 -21.57 0.23
CA TYR A 16 -1.13 -22.53 -0.55
C TYR A 16 -1.42 -22.42 -2.06
N TRP A 17 -1.43 -21.18 -2.60
CA TRP A 17 -1.69 -20.86 -4.01
C TRP A 17 -0.80 -19.71 -4.54
N SER A 18 0.50 -19.63 -4.20
CA SER A 18 1.37 -18.56 -4.72
C SER A 18 2.37 -19.00 -5.79
N ARG A 19 2.24 -20.21 -6.36
CA ARG A 19 3.11 -20.61 -7.49
C ARG A 19 2.66 -20.02 -8.85
N TYR A 20 1.61 -19.21 -8.83
CA TYR A 20 1.20 -18.30 -9.91
C TYR A 20 0.90 -16.92 -9.29
N GLU A 21 1.93 -16.30 -8.69
CA GLU A 21 1.85 -14.91 -8.24
C GLU A 21 1.57 -14.00 -9.45
N THR A 22 0.29 -13.72 -9.70
CA THR A 22 -0.13 -12.63 -10.60
C THR A 22 0.14 -11.30 -9.91
N SER A 23 1.43 -11.00 -9.71
CA SER A 23 1.88 -9.67 -9.38
C SER A 23 1.84 -8.81 -10.64
N PHE A 24 1.38 -7.58 -10.52
CA PHE A 24 1.34 -6.61 -11.60
C PHE A 24 2.58 -5.72 -11.48
N GLU A 25 3.49 -5.80 -12.45
CA GLU A 25 4.74 -5.05 -12.44
C GLU A 25 4.63 -3.79 -13.33
N CYS A 26 5.08 -2.65 -12.80
CA CYS A 26 5.21 -1.44 -13.60
C CYS A 26 6.40 -1.52 -14.54
N GLU A 27 6.17 -1.40 -15.84
CA GLU A 27 7.23 -1.44 -16.85
C GLU A 27 8.27 -0.34 -16.68
N LYS A 28 7.84 0.85 -16.22
CA LYS A 28 8.68 2.05 -16.08
C LYS A 28 9.58 2.01 -14.84
N CYS A 29 9.03 1.63 -13.68
CA CYS A 29 9.76 1.70 -12.40
C CYS A 29 9.97 0.34 -11.72
N LYS A 30 9.54 -0.76 -12.35
CA LYS A 30 9.70 -2.15 -11.90
C LYS A 30 9.12 -2.48 -10.53
N ARG A 31 8.25 -1.61 -9.98
CA ARG A 31 7.49 -1.90 -8.76
C ARG A 31 6.41 -2.95 -9.03
N LYS A 32 6.31 -3.92 -8.12
CA LYS A 32 5.32 -5.00 -8.15
C LYS A 32 4.15 -4.68 -7.22
N TYR A 33 2.94 -5.01 -7.68
CA TYR A 33 1.71 -4.77 -6.97
C TYR A 33 0.92 -6.07 -6.87
N ARG A 34 0.36 -6.34 -5.68
CA ARG A 34 -0.46 -7.53 -5.45
C ARG A 34 -1.80 -7.47 -6.17
N HIS A 35 -2.35 -6.28 -6.38
CA HIS A 35 -3.71 -6.08 -6.89
C HIS A 35 -3.72 -5.22 -8.15
N LYS A 36 -4.57 -5.58 -9.12
CA LYS A 36 -4.74 -4.83 -10.38
C LYS A 36 -5.15 -3.38 -10.14
N SER A 37 -5.97 -3.11 -9.12
CA SER A 37 -6.45 -1.76 -8.78
C SER A 37 -5.32 -0.84 -8.32
N THR A 38 -4.45 -1.32 -7.43
CA THR A 38 -3.30 -0.55 -6.94
C THR A 38 -2.26 -0.34 -8.03
N TYR A 39 -2.01 -1.36 -8.86
CA TYR A 39 -1.19 -1.25 -10.06
C TYR A 39 -1.71 -0.18 -11.03
N ARG A 40 -3.00 -0.25 -11.41
CA ARG A 40 -3.61 0.69 -12.35
C ARG A 40 -3.48 2.12 -11.83
N ARG A 41 -3.80 2.36 -10.55
CA ARG A 41 -3.64 3.67 -9.94
C ARG A 41 -2.19 4.15 -10.02
N HIS A 42 -1.24 3.28 -9.69
CA HIS A 42 0.18 3.61 -9.77
C HIS A 42 0.58 4.06 -11.18
N VAL A 43 0.32 3.25 -12.21
CA VAL A 43 0.74 3.59 -13.58
C VAL A 43 0.01 4.81 -14.14
N THR A 44 -1.24 5.05 -13.72
CA THR A 44 -2.04 6.19 -14.22
C THR A 44 -1.70 7.50 -13.51
N TYR A 45 -1.47 7.49 -12.19
CA TYR A 45 -1.43 8.72 -11.39
C TYR A 45 -0.13 8.94 -10.60
N GLU A 46 0.67 7.90 -10.37
CA GLU A 46 1.83 8.00 -9.47
C GLU A 46 3.16 7.87 -10.24
N CYS A 47 3.27 6.94 -11.18
CA CYS A 47 4.51 6.60 -11.83
C CYS A 47 5.04 7.74 -12.71
N GLY A 48 6.22 8.28 -12.36
CA GLY A 48 6.86 9.37 -13.09
C GLY A 48 6.13 10.71 -12.97
N LYS A 49 5.24 10.86 -11.98
CA LYS A 49 4.52 12.10 -11.70
C LYS A 49 4.94 12.66 -10.35
N GLU A 50 4.66 13.93 -10.10
CA GLU A 50 4.83 14.50 -8.76
C GLU A 50 3.61 14.27 -7.87
N PRO A 51 3.78 14.17 -6.54
CA PRO A 51 2.66 14.03 -5.62
C PRO A 51 1.79 15.30 -5.63
N MET A 52 0.50 15.13 -5.93
CA MET A 52 -0.45 16.24 -6.13
C MET A 52 -1.15 16.70 -4.85
N PHE A 53 -1.24 15.85 -3.82
CA PHE A 53 -1.96 16.17 -2.59
C PHE A 53 -1.01 16.80 -1.59
N ARG A 54 -1.09 18.13 -1.43
CA ARG A 54 -0.28 18.89 -0.47
C ARG A 54 -0.96 18.96 0.89
N CYS A 55 -0.17 18.95 1.96
CA CYS A 55 -0.63 19.35 3.29
C CYS A 55 -1.12 20.81 3.28
N PRO A 56 -2.30 21.13 3.84
CA PRO A 56 -2.84 22.49 3.86
C PRO A 56 -2.15 23.42 4.87
N PHE A 57 -1.41 22.87 5.83
CA PHE A 57 -0.66 23.65 6.81
C PHE A 57 0.53 24.32 6.12
N LEU A 58 0.61 25.66 6.19
CA LEU A 58 1.61 26.46 5.47
C LEU A 58 3.05 26.10 5.86
N GLU A 59 3.29 25.80 7.14
CA GLU A 59 4.59 25.38 7.67
C GLU A 59 4.95 23.92 7.31
N CYS A 60 4.12 23.23 6.54
CA CYS A 60 4.31 21.82 6.19
C CYS A 60 4.54 21.64 4.67
N THR A 61 5.69 21.08 4.32
CA THR A 61 6.07 20.82 2.92
C THR A 61 5.64 19.44 2.42
N TYR A 62 4.93 18.65 3.24
CA TYR A 62 4.53 17.30 2.90
C TYR A 62 3.57 17.25 1.71
N LYS A 63 3.82 16.31 0.80
CA LYS A 63 2.95 15.99 -0.33
C LYS A 63 2.83 14.47 -0.50
N ALA A 64 1.68 13.99 -0.95
CA ALA A 64 1.44 12.59 -1.24
C ALA A 64 0.72 12.38 -2.58
N TYR A 65 0.81 11.16 -3.11
CA TYR A 65 0.10 10.75 -4.32
C TYR A 65 -1.37 10.43 -4.09
N GLN A 66 -1.78 10.24 -2.83
CA GLN A 66 -3.13 9.85 -2.45
C GLN A 66 -3.63 10.71 -1.30
N LYS A 67 -4.91 11.11 -1.37
CA LYS A 67 -5.58 11.89 -0.33
C LYS A 67 -5.57 11.21 1.03
N THR A 68 -5.79 9.89 1.07
CA THR A 68 -5.78 9.09 2.30
C THR A 68 -4.46 9.19 3.06
N HIS A 69 -3.33 9.26 2.34
CA HIS A 69 -2.01 9.43 2.96
C HIS A 69 -1.82 10.85 3.50
N THR A 70 -2.38 11.86 2.83
CA THR A 70 -2.36 13.24 3.31
C THR A 70 -3.25 13.40 4.55
N ASP A 71 -4.45 12.81 4.56
CA ASP A 71 -5.33 12.78 5.73
C ASP A 71 -4.65 12.08 6.93
N ALA A 72 -3.99 10.95 6.72
CA ALA A 72 -3.24 10.24 7.75
C ALA A 72 -2.04 11.05 8.26
N HIS A 73 -1.32 11.74 7.37
CA HIS A 73 -0.26 12.68 7.73
C HIS A 73 -0.78 13.79 8.64
N ILE A 74 -1.90 14.44 8.27
CA ILE A 74 -2.48 15.53 9.05
C ILE A 74 -2.88 15.07 10.44
N LYS A 75 -3.56 13.91 10.53
CA LYS A 75 -3.95 13.33 11.80
C LYS A 75 -2.77 13.03 12.73
N THR A 76 -1.64 12.59 12.18
CA THR A 76 -0.48 12.14 12.98
C THR A 76 0.53 13.24 13.27
N LYS A 77 0.76 14.15 12.32
CA LYS A 77 1.77 15.22 12.42
C LYS A 77 1.21 16.54 12.92
N HIS A 78 -0.04 16.85 12.59
CA HIS A 78 -0.71 18.08 13.04
C HIS A 78 -1.74 17.83 14.15
N LYS A 79 -2.09 16.56 14.43
CA LYS A 79 -3.08 16.16 15.45
C LYS A 79 -4.47 16.76 15.21
N VAL A 80 -4.78 17.09 13.96
CA VAL A 80 -6.06 17.67 13.53
C VAL A 80 -6.87 16.61 12.76
N THR A 81 -8.18 16.60 12.93
CA THR A 81 -9.08 15.71 12.19
C THR A 81 -9.32 16.23 10.78
N ALA A 82 -9.75 15.33 9.88
CA ALA A 82 -9.95 15.69 8.49
C ALA A 82 -11.12 16.67 8.25
N LEU A 83 -12.01 16.86 9.22
CA LEU A 83 -13.14 17.79 9.14
C LEU A 83 -12.74 19.21 9.54
N GLU A 84 -11.78 19.34 10.45
CA GLU A 84 -11.34 20.63 10.99
C GLU A 84 -10.50 21.42 10.00
N TYR A 85 -9.65 20.76 9.19
CA TYR A 85 -8.80 21.46 8.23
C TYR A 85 -9.45 21.71 6.86
N LYS A 86 -10.55 20.99 6.53
CA LYS A 86 -11.24 21.08 5.23
C LYS A 86 -12.28 22.21 5.16
N ARG A 87 -12.34 23.04 6.20
CA ARG A 87 -13.29 24.14 6.33
C ARG A 87 -12.79 25.40 5.65
#